data_AF-A0A174ICR0-F1
#
_entry.id   AF-A0A174ICR0-F1
#
_cell.length_a   1.000
_cell.length_b   1.000
_cell.length_c   1.000
_cell.angle_alpha   90.00
_cell.angle_beta   90.00
_cell.angle_gamma   90.00
#
_symmetry.space_group_name_H-M   'P 1'
#
loop_
_entity.id
_entity.type
_entity.pdbx_description
1 polymer ?
#
loop_
_entity_poly.entity_id
_entity_poly.type
_entity_poly.pdbx_seq_one_letter_code
_entity_poly.pdbx_strand_id
1 'polypeptide(L)'
;MKAENLSQSNETSSSKKGSDLFDEELFKECLKRDLHAKPVGGQKLNDFGRQMYTSAREAYLSQPWYVRLFYSKAGRMKKAMFDTMAIHEVFVFTAADSCVAAEKYMFEHRNAIHIPQ
;
A
#
# COMPACT_ATOMS: atom_id res chain seq x y z
N MET A 1 46.57 41.64 51.04
CA MET A 1 47.18 40.48 50.36
C MET A 1 46.11 39.40 50.31
N LYS A 2 45.77 38.69 49.24
CA LYS A 2 46.16 38.56 47.82
C LYS A 2 45.00 37.70 47.26
N ALA A 3 44.26 38.10 46.23
CA ALA A 3 44.57 37.98 44.80
C ALA A 3 43.53 37.06 44.14
N GLU A 4 42.95 37.57 43.05
CA GLU A 4 42.17 36.87 42.04
C GLU A 4 42.99 35.75 41.37
N ASN A 5 42.32 34.72 40.86
CA ASN A 5 42.55 34.08 39.55
C ASN A 5 41.51 32.93 39.39
N LEU A 6 40.53 32.98 38.48
CA LEU A 6 40.57 32.85 37.01
C LEU A 6 40.77 31.39 36.51
N SER A 7 39.77 30.96 35.73
CA SER A 7 39.81 29.96 34.65
C SER A 7 39.93 28.47 34.99
N GLN A 8 38.90 27.68 34.62
CA GLN A 8 38.86 27.03 33.31
C GLN A 8 37.54 26.28 33.09
N SER A 9 36.94 26.58 31.95
CA SER A 9 35.91 25.84 31.23
C SER A 9 36.28 24.37 31.06
N ASN A 10 35.30 23.47 31.13
CA ASN A 10 35.20 22.43 30.10
C ASN A 10 33.78 21.94 29.90
N GLU A 11 33.41 22.00 28.64
CA GLU A 11 32.19 21.60 28.00
C GLU A 11 31.95 20.09 28.07
N THR A 12 30.67 19.73 27.94
CA THR A 12 30.18 18.50 27.30
C THR A 12 30.56 17.14 27.91
N SER A 13 29.56 16.48 28.51
CA SER A 13 29.19 15.16 27.99
C SER A 13 27.69 15.12 27.73
N SER A 14 27.35 15.65 26.56
CA SER A 14 26.20 15.22 25.79
C SER A 14 26.15 13.68 25.81
N SER A 15 25.34 13.10 26.69
CA SER A 15 24.76 11.79 26.39
C SER A 15 23.50 12.05 25.57
N LYS A 16 23.72 12.57 24.35
CA LYS A 16 22.79 12.33 23.24
C LYS A 16 22.81 10.82 23.03
N LYS A 17 21.98 10.10 23.79
CA LYS A 17 21.54 8.76 23.43
C LYS A 17 20.87 8.95 22.08
N GLY A 18 21.58 8.52 21.02
CA GLY A 18 21.11 8.64 19.65
C GLY A 18 19.78 7.91 19.52
N SER A 19 18.69 8.67 19.59
CA SER A 19 17.39 8.23 19.10
C SER A 19 17.32 8.54 17.60
N ASP A 20 18.29 8.01 16.85
CA ASP A 20 18.23 7.92 15.39
C ASP A 20 17.95 6.47 14.97
N LEU A 21 17.50 5.65 15.93
CA LEU A 21 16.84 4.39 15.65
C LEU A 21 15.45 4.75 15.11
N PHE A 22 15.34 4.71 13.80
CA PHE A 22 14.07 4.71 13.08
C PHE A 22 13.04 3.87 13.84
N ASP A 23 12.00 4.55 14.34
CA ASP A 23 10.94 3.92 15.12
C ASP A 23 10.03 3.13 14.17
N GLU A 24 10.36 1.85 14.02
CA GLU A 24 9.67 0.95 13.10
C GLU A 24 8.21 0.70 13.50
N GLU A 25 7.90 0.76 14.80
CA GLU A 25 6.53 0.60 15.30
C GLU A 25 5.69 1.84 15.01
N LEU A 26 6.21 3.03 15.31
CA LEU A 26 5.55 4.29 14.94
C LEU A 26 5.39 4.41 13.43
N PHE A 27 6.38 3.98 12.65
CA PHE A 27 6.30 3.94 11.19
C PHE A 27 5.19 2.99 10.71
N LYS A 28 5.08 1.79 11.29
CA LYS A 28 4.02 0.82 10.98
C LYS A 28 2.64 1.32 11.39
N GLU A 29 2.52 1.99 12.54
CA GLU A 29 1.27 2.56 13.04
C GLU A 29 0.82 3.73 12.16
N CYS A 30 1.72 4.66 11.82
CA CYS A 30 1.44 5.75 10.89
C CYS A 30 1.06 5.23 9.50
N LEU A 31 1.75 4.20 8.99
CA LEU A 31 1.35 3.53 7.75
C LEU A 31 -0.03 2.89 7.87
N LYS A 32 -0.31 2.12 8.93
CA LYS A 32 -1.64 1.54 9.14
C LYS A 32 -2.70 2.63 9.18
N ARG A 33 -2.48 3.71 9.92
CA ARG A 33 -3.44 4.81 10.07
C ARG A 33 -3.65 5.57 8.77
N ASP A 34 -2.60 5.92 8.03
CA ASP A 34 -2.71 6.59 6.73
C ASP A 34 -3.36 5.68 5.67
N LEU A 35 -3.14 4.37 5.75
CA LEU A 35 -3.78 3.41 4.87
C LEU A 35 -5.20 2.98 5.31
N HIS A 36 -5.62 3.32 6.53
CA HIS A 36 -6.98 3.09 7.04
C HIS A 36 -7.80 4.38 7.12
N ALA A 37 -7.16 5.54 6.94
CA ALA A 37 -7.84 6.81 6.72
C ALA A 37 -8.67 6.74 5.43
N LYS A 38 -9.70 7.60 5.33
CA LYS A 38 -10.51 7.71 4.10
C LYS A 38 -9.55 7.80 2.90
N PRO A 39 -9.62 6.89 1.91
CA PRO A 39 -8.57 6.63 0.91
C PRO A 39 -8.04 7.84 0.14
N VAL A 40 -8.78 8.96 0.18
CA VAL A 40 -8.51 10.21 -0.54
C VAL A 40 -8.85 11.42 0.33
N GLY A 41 -8.37 11.46 1.58
CA GLY A 41 -8.47 12.66 2.42
C GLY A 41 -9.89 13.10 2.77
N GLY A 42 -10.88 12.20 2.75
CA GLY A 42 -12.27 12.55 3.07
C GLY A 42 -13.31 12.06 2.08
N GLN A 43 -12.91 11.85 0.83
CA GLN A 43 -13.83 11.43 -0.24
C GLN A 43 -14.21 9.95 -0.11
N LYS A 44 -15.51 9.69 -0.25
CA LYS A 44 -16.05 8.33 -0.31
C LYS A 44 -15.76 7.77 -1.70
N LEU A 45 -14.93 6.74 -1.78
CA LEU A 45 -14.75 5.97 -3.01
C LEU A 45 -16.01 5.13 -3.29
N ASN A 46 -16.29 4.89 -4.56
CA ASN A 46 -17.24 3.84 -4.96
C ASN A 46 -16.64 2.46 -4.63
N ASP A 47 -17.46 1.40 -4.67
CA ASP A 47 -17.03 0.05 -4.29
C ASP A 47 -15.83 -0.42 -5.12
N PHE A 48 -15.85 -0.12 -6.42
CA PHE A 48 -14.73 -0.39 -7.33
C PHE A 48 -13.43 0.32 -6.90
N GLY A 49 -13.51 1.61 -6.60
CA GLY A 49 -12.39 2.41 -6.14
C GLY A 49 -11.86 1.91 -4.79
N ARG A 50 -12.74 1.46 -3.90
CA ARG A 50 -12.35 0.84 -2.63
C ARG A 50 -11.60 -0.48 -2.85
N GLN A 51 -12.05 -1.30 -3.80
CA GLN A 51 -11.37 -2.55 -4.17
C GLN A 51 -9.98 -2.29 -4.76
N MET A 52 -9.88 -1.35 -5.70
CA MET A 52 -8.58 -0.95 -6.30
C MET A 52 -7.62 -0.38 -5.25
N TYR A 53 -8.13 0.47 -4.34
CA TYR A 53 -7.34 1.00 -3.24
C TYR A 53 -6.81 -0.11 -2.32
N THR A 54 -7.67 -1.04 -1.91
CA THR A 54 -7.29 -2.14 -1.01
C THR A 54 -6.24 -3.03 -1.67
N SER A 55 -6.41 -3.34 -2.96
CA SER A 55 -5.47 -4.15 -3.74
C SER A 55 -4.11 -3.45 -3.90
N ALA A 56 -4.09 -2.16 -4.26
CA ALA A 56 -2.85 -1.37 -4.35
C ALA A 56 -2.14 -1.23 -3.00
N ARG A 57 -2.91 -1.07 -1.92
CA ARG A 57 -2.39 -1.10 -0.55
C ARG A 57 -1.69 -2.41 -0.24
N GLU A 58 -2.34 -3.53 -0.51
CA GLU A 58 -1.77 -4.86 -0.25
C GLU A 58 -0.52 -5.10 -1.10
N ALA A 59 -0.57 -4.78 -2.39
CA ALA A 59 0.57 -4.85 -3.30
C ALA A 59 1.75 -3.98 -2.85
N TYR A 60 1.50 -2.81 -2.24
CA TYR A 60 2.54 -1.94 -1.71
C TYR A 60 3.18 -2.49 -0.42
N LEU A 61 2.40 -3.13 0.43
CA LEU A 61 2.87 -3.71 1.69
C LEU A 61 3.60 -5.05 1.48
N SER A 62 3.17 -5.83 0.48
CA SER A 62 3.75 -7.15 0.15
C SER A 62 5.01 -7.07 -0.72
N GLN A 63 5.49 -5.86 -1.04
CA GLN A 63 6.66 -5.71 -1.91
C GLN A 63 7.89 -6.44 -1.35
N PRO A 64 8.66 -7.14 -2.22
CA PRO A 64 9.89 -7.82 -1.83
C PRO A 64 10.88 -6.88 -1.15
N TRP A 65 11.72 -7.43 -0.26
CA TRP A 65 12.68 -6.65 0.53
C TRP A 65 13.60 -5.78 -0.33
N TYR A 66 14.05 -6.27 -1.49
CA TYR A 66 14.94 -5.53 -2.38
C TYR A 66 14.23 -4.32 -3.02
N VAL A 67 12.94 -4.42 -3.34
CA VAL A 67 12.14 -3.28 -3.81
C VAL A 67 12.06 -2.22 -2.72
N ARG A 68 11.88 -2.64 -1.46
CA ARG A 68 11.82 -1.71 -0.32
C ARG A 68 13.13 -0.99 -0.05
N LEU A 69 14.28 -1.63 -0.34
CA LEU A 69 15.61 -1.04 -0.14
C LEU A 69 16.06 -0.12 -1.28
N PHE A 70 15.81 -0.51 -2.53
CA PHE A 70 16.42 0.18 -3.68
C PHE A 70 15.48 1.17 -4.39
N TYR A 71 14.16 1.07 -4.19
CA TYR A 71 13.20 1.97 -4.83
C TYR A 71 12.82 3.11 -3.90
N SER A 72 12.71 4.32 -4.47
CA SER A 72 12.09 5.46 -3.80
C SER A 72 10.63 5.16 -3.44
N LYS A 73 10.07 5.90 -2.48
CA LYS A 73 8.64 5.80 -2.12
C LYS A 73 7.72 5.92 -3.34
N ALA A 74 8.02 6.86 -4.24
CA ALA A 74 7.25 7.05 -5.47
C ALA A 74 7.38 5.86 -6.43
N GLY A 75 8.60 5.31 -6.58
CA GLY A 75 8.83 4.12 -7.40
C GLY A 75 8.09 2.89 -6.86
N ARG A 76 8.11 2.71 -5.54
CA ARG A 76 7.34 1.67 -4.85
C ARG A 76 5.83 1.81 -5.09
N MET A 77 5.30 3.02 -4.96
CA MET A 77 3.87 3.27 -5.22
C MET A 77 3.51 2.95 -6.67
N LYS A 78 4.33 3.41 -7.63
CA LYS A 78 4.14 3.14 -9.06
C LYS A 78 4.13 1.65 -9.35
N LYS A 79 5.05 0.89 -8.74
CA LYS A 79 5.08 -0.57 -8.88
C LYS A 79 3.80 -1.21 -8.32
N ALA A 80 3.37 -0.84 -7.12
CA ALA A 80 2.15 -1.37 -6.52
C ALA A 80 0.90 -1.09 -7.37
N MET A 81 0.82 0.10 -7.99
CA MET A 81 -0.25 0.43 -8.92
C MET A 81 -0.24 -0.49 -10.16
N PHE A 82 0.92 -0.72 -10.77
CA PHE A 82 1.03 -1.62 -11.93
C PHE A 82 0.68 -3.07 -11.58
N ASP A 83 1.17 -3.58 -10.45
CA ASP A 83 0.86 -4.94 -9.99
C ASP A 83 -0.68 -5.10 -9.81
N THR A 84 -1.34 -4.10 -9.21
CA THR A 84 -2.80 -4.10 -9.05
C THR A 84 -3.56 -4.03 -10.38
N MET A 85 -3.11 -3.18 -11.31
CA MET A 85 -3.73 -3.09 -12.65
C MET A 85 -3.61 -4.42 -13.40
N ALA A 86 -2.44 -5.07 -13.34
CA ALA A 86 -2.23 -6.36 -13.99
C ALA A 86 -3.16 -7.45 -13.42
N ILE A 87 -3.33 -7.51 -12.09
CA ILE A 87 -4.27 -8.45 -11.46
C ILE A 87 -5.70 -8.19 -11.92
N HIS A 88 -6.10 -6.91 -11.97
CA HIS A 88 -7.43 -6.54 -12.42
C HIS A 88 -7.67 -6.90 -13.90
N GLU A 89 -6.71 -6.64 -14.78
CA GLU A 89 -6.80 -7.03 -16.19
C GLU A 89 -6.96 -8.54 -16.35
N VAL A 90 -6.15 -9.35 -15.66
CA VAL A 90 -6.27 -10.82 -15.70
C VAL A 90 -7.64 -11.28 -15.22
N PHE A 91 -8.16 -10.69 -14.14
CA PHE A 91 -9.51 -10.99 -13.66
C PHE A 91 -10.58 -10.66 -14.72
N VAL A 92 -10.50 -9.49 -15.38
CA VAL A 92 -11.45 -9.12 -16.42
C VAL A 92 -11.39 -10.07 -17.62
N PHE A 93 -10.19 -10.44 -18.08
CA PHE A 93 -10.02 -11.40 -19.16
C PHE A 93 -10.63 -12.77 -18.81
N THR A 94 -10.30 -13.31 -17.64
CA THR A 94 -10.82 -14.62 -17.21
C THR A 94 -12.33 -14.61 -16.96
N ALA A 95 -12.85 -13.52 -16.39
CA ALA A 95 -14.29 -13.34 -16.23
C ALA A 95 -15.00 -13.25 -17.59
N ALA A 96 -14.45 -12.49 -18.54
CA ALA A 96 -15.00 -12.40 -19.90
C ALA A 96 -15.03 -13.77 -20.59
N ASP A 97 -13.95 -14.55 -20.50
CA ASP A 97 -13.90 -15.90 -21.05
C ASP A 97 -14.98 -16.81 -20.43
N SER A 98 -15.18 -16.72 -19.12
CA SER A 98 -16.22 -17.48 -18.42
C SER A 98 -17.64 -17.07 -18.85
N CYS A 99 -17.89 -15.77 -19.05
CA CYS A 99 -19.16 -15.25 -19.54
C CYS A 99 -19.43 -15.71 -20.97
N VAL A 100 -18.44 -15.61 -21.86
CA VAL A 100 -18.56 -16.06 -23.26
C VAL A 100 -18.80 -17.57 -23.32
N ALA A 101 -18.11 -18.35 -22.49
CA ALA A 101 -18.34 -19.79 -22.39
C ALA A 101 -19.77 -20.11 -21.91
N ALA A 102 -20.26 -19.38 -20.90
CA ALA A 102 -21.63 -19.51 -20.41
C ALA A 102 -22.65 -19.11 -21.48
N GLU A 103 -22.46 -17.98 -22.17
CA GLU A 103 -23.32 -17.53 -23.27
C GLU A 103 -23.39 -18.56 -24.39
N LYS A 104 -22.23 -19.09 -24.81
CA LYS A 104 -22.16 -20.14 -25.83
C LYS A 104 -22.92 -21.39 -25.40
N TYR A 105 -22.74 -21.84 -24.16
CA TYR A 105 -23.48 -22.98 -23.60
C TYR A 105 -24.99 -22.74 -23.63
N MET A 106 -25.45 -21.57 -23.16
CA MET A 106 -26.87 -21.19 -23.15
C MET A 106 -27.44 -21.13 -24.58
N PHE A 107 -26.67 -20.64 -25.55
CA PHE A 107 -27.09 -20.56 -26.95
C PHE A 107 -27.21 -21.93 -27.62
N GLU A 108 -26.25 -22.82 -27.38
CA GLU A 108 -26.24 -24.20 -27.89
C GLU A 108 -27.39 -25.02 -27.29
N HIS A 109 -27.73 -24.78 -26.03
CA HIS A 109 -28.78 -25.51 -25.30
C HIS A 109 -30.09 -24.73 -25.16
N ARG A 110 -30.28 -23.65 -25.94
CA ARG A 110 -31.43 -22.73 -25.83
C ARG A 110 -32.80 -23.39 -25.93
N ASN A 111 -32.90 -24.54 -26.62
CA ASN A 111 -34.14 -25.28 -26.78
C ASN A 111 -34.41 -26.28 -25.64
N ALA A 112 -33.39 -26.62 -24.84
CA ALA A 112 -33.48 -27.54 -23.71
C ALA A 112 -33.63 -26.80 -22.37
N ILE A 113 -33.22 -25.53 -22.33
CA ILE A 113 -33.31 -24.69 -21.14
C ILE A 113 -34.72 -24.09 -21.07
N HIS A 114 -35.58 -24.70 -20.27
CA HIS A 114 -36.90 -24.15 -19.96
C HIS A 114 -36.72 -23.02 -18.94
N ILE A 115 -36.82 -21.76 -19.39
CA ILE A 115 -36.88 -20.62 -18.47
C ILE A 115 -38.34 -20.51 -18.03
N PRO A 116 -38.70 -20.77 -16.76
CA PRO A 116 -40.04 -20.52 -16.28
C PRO A 116 -40.34 -19.02 -16.41
N GLN A 117 -41.46 -18.70 -17.06
CA GLN A 117 -41.97 -17.34 -17.19
C GLN A 117 -42.44 -16.78 -15.85
#